data_AF-A0A7V1LZ91-F1
#
_entry.id   AF-A0A7V1LZ91-F1
#
_cell.length_a   1.000
_cell.length_b   1.000
_cell.length_c   1.000
_cell.angle_alpha   90.00
_cell.angle_beta   90.00
_cell.angle_gamma   90.00
#
_symmetry.space_group_name_H-M   'P 1'
#
loop_
_entity.id
_entity.type
_entity.pdbx_description
1 polymer ?
#
loop_
_entity_poly.entity_id
_entity_poly.type
_entity_poly.pdbx_seq_one_letter_code
_entity_poly.pdbx_strand_id
1 'polypeptide(L)'
;MKRTIQAFVAVTIAALGKTSVGQSYTTDPAFLAKPIVDGSRVILEPRGLSLVDPIGLRDVVVPTIKIQNQQSMGYDIVFTFRNDSSHDRPLGRILTGVLTLGERITYLEDIKNTTLKDTTWDRFIGTGYRYPGSCYSPVCMLMNDEYAVGVSLLYPVLEYKHDVLVRIMKAGGAFKGPQESRGWIVAFDFQNTTTDDQFTTLAHKGMLKPGEERSYTLVIRAIRRGNTATSANGPQGWLKTLKPYGDYFRSLYGGVRYTRHPEPVHGRELANIDAINLHNTRGMLGGLKRPDRVGFAGVVQEIIEPNGYEREMLWACSGVNSIHRQLNFPSRFTLGWMDIEKMQNATDSVAFPRIPRAGKQLGLWWGRAAEHTDRWDASTSTPLDPNNPDHFATVVQQLDLARDAGATYIGLDNFIHSKMPVWEQIPYLQRLQQMYPEMTFVTEPMSIDVVHAYAPTFTRGFRAPSDAVSRSDFHRISSPHYLADYLLPGHEIWAYFRYPEISRVEHKRITPERIQWDAEQIASFGYIPVMLNANPIPNASRAVAKETWLTTVPADLRWPNEDAGDTGSPDVEPPPDEQKTGSGDTNDGSAPKDEPDPPEQTDVVFNITLPTGKRVQIRVPSWEK
;
A
#
# COMPACT_ATOMS: atom_id res chain seq x y z
N MET A 1 18.26 -29.45 12.79
CA MET A 1 19.08 -29.41 11.55
C MET A 1 18.57 -28.41 10.51
N LYS A 2 17.27 -28.36 10.15
CA LYS A 2 16.72 -27.38 9.18
C LYS A 2 16.84 -25.89 9.57
N ARG A 3 16.67 -25.53 10.85
CA ARG A 3 16.83 -24.13 11.32
C ARG A 3 18.26 -23.60 11.26
N THR A 4 19.26 -24.48 11.44
CA THR A 4 20.68 -24.10 11.39
C THR A 4 21.14 -23.84 9.96
N ILE A 5 20.59 -24.57 8.98
CA ILE A 5 20.90 -24.38 7.55
C ILE A 5 20.25 -23.11 7.00
N GLN A 6 19.02 -22.76 7.42
CA GLN A 6 18.40 -21.48 7.02
C GLN A 6 19.13 -20.25 7.58
N ALA A 7 19.62 -20.32 8.82
CA ALA A 7 20.47 -19.27 9.37
C ALA A 7 21.81 -19.16 8.63
N PHE A 8 22.41 -20.29 8.23
CA PHE A 8 23.65 -20.30 7.46
C PHE A 8 23.47 -19.73 6.05
N VAL A 9 22.38 -20.07 5.35
CA VAL A 9 22.08 -19.54 4.00
C VAL A 9 21.77 -18.03 4.05
N ALA A 10 21.07 -17.54 5.07
CA ALA A 10 20.83 -16.11 5.26
C ALA A 10 22.13 -15.33 5.54
N VAL A 11 23.06 -15.92 6.31
CA VAL A 11 24.37 -15.31 6.61
C VAL A 11 25.33 -15.37 5.41
N THR A 12 25.29 -16.44 4.60
CA THR A 12 26.13 -16.55 3.39
C THR A 12 25.67 -15.63 2.26
N ILE A 13 24.36 -15.36 2.12
CA ILE A 13 23.84 -14.37 1.16
C ILE A 13 24.16 -12.93 1.61
N ALA A 14 24.23 -12.67 2.92
CA ALA A 14 24.66 -11.37 3.44
C ALA A 14 26.19 -11.13 3.30
N ALA A 15 26.99 -12.20 3.24
CA ALA A 15 28.46 -12.14 3.22
C ALA A 15 29.08 -12.16 1.80
N LEU A 16 28.34 -12.57 0.77
CA LEU A 16 28.75 -12.35 -0.62
C LEU A 16 28.54 -10.87 -0.95
N GLY A 17 29.59 -10.09 -0.71
CA GLY A 17 29.61 -8.63 -0.82
C GLY A 17 28.89 -8.15 -2.06
N LYS A 18 27.69 -7.60 -1.86
CA LYS A 18 27.15 -6.57 -2.75
C LYS A 18 28.23 -5.51 -2.81
N THR A 19 28.96 -5.45 -3.93
CA THR A 19 29.76 -4.27 -4.26
C THR A 19 28.80 -3.10 -4.13
N SER A 20 28.95 -2.31 -3.07
CA SER A 20 28.14 -1.12 -2.89
C SER A 20 28.36 -0.29 -4.15
N VAL A 21 27.36 -0.23 -5.02
CA VAL A 21 27.37 0.75 -6.11
C VAL A 21 27.62 2.07 -5.41
N GLY A 22 28.77 2.69 -5.69
CA GLY A 22 29.25 3.81 -4.91
C GLY A 22 28.19 4.90 -4.88
N GLN A 23 27.86 5.39 -3.69
CA GLN A 23 26.95 6.52 -3.55
C GLN A 23 27.52 7.71 -4.32
N SER A 24 26.72 8.27 -5.22
CA SER A 24 27.15 9.35 -6.11
C SER A 24 27.55 10.59 -5.30
N TYR A 25 28.81 10.99 -5.44
CA TYR A 25 29.39 12.17 -4.78
C TYR A 25 29.42 13.35 -5.77
N THR A 26 29.03 14.53 -5.32
CA THR A 26 29.13 15.77 -6.10
C THR A 26 29.55 16.94 -5.23
N THR A 27 30.21 17.91 -5.85
CA THR A 27 30.48 19.24 -5.27
C THR A 27 29.65 20.34 -5.91
N ASP A 28 28.82 20.01 -6.92
CA ASP A 28 27.93 20.95 -7.57
C ASP A 28 26.76 21.30 -6.64
N PRO A 29 26.65 22.56 -6.17
CA PRO A 29 25.58 22.97 -5.28
C PRO A 29 24.17 22.73 -5.84
N ALA A 30 23.99 22.72 -7.17
CA ALA A 30 22.69 22.47 -7.80
C ALA A 30 22.17 21.05 -7.56
N PHE A 31 23.09 20.11 -7.27
CA PHE A 31 22.77 18.70 -6.99
C PHE A 31 22.91 18.36 -5.51
N LEU A 32 23.07 19.34 -4.63
CA LEU A 32 23.18 19.11 -3.18
C LEU A 32 21.88 19.50 -2.47
N ALA A 33 21.51 18.69 -1.49
CA ALA A 33 20.42 18.99 -0.58
C ALA A 33 20.73 20.25 0.23
N LYS A 34 19.75 21.13 0.47
CA LYS A 34 19.91 22.23 1.43
C LYS A 34 19.90 21.67 2.86
N PRO A 35 20.75 22.18 3.77
CA PRO A 35 20.71 21.76 5.17
C PRO A 35 19.36 22.11 5.83
N ILE A 36 18.83 21.19 6.65
CA ILE A 36 17.73 21.50 7.58
C ILE A 36 18.34 21.61 8.97
N VAL A 37 18.17 22.76 9.60
CA VAL A 37 18.74 23.07 10.92
C VAL A 37 17.67 23.54 11.89
N ASP A 38 17.81 23.16 13.15
CA ASP A 38 16.98 23.58 14.25
C ASP A 38 17.87 23.99 15.43
N GLY A 39 18.07 25.31 15.60
CA GLY A 39 19.08 25.85 16.49
C GLY A 39 20.49 25.37 16.10
N SER A 40 21.17 24.66 17.01
CA SER A 40 22.48 24.06 16.77
C SER A 40 22.41 22.66 16.17
N ARG A 41 21.21 22.06 16.07
CA ARG A 41 21.04 20.70 15.56
C ARG A 41 20.89 20.74 14.04
N VAL A 42 21.72 19.94 13.36
CA VAL A 42 21.51 19.62 11.95
C VAL A 42 20.64 18.37 11.86
N ILE A 43 19.53 18.45 11.12
CA ILE A 43 18.57 17.36 10.88
C ILE A 43 18.81 16.71 9.52
N LEU A 44 19.23 17.51 8.53
CA LEU A 44 19.60 17.07 7.19
C LEU A 44 20.85 17.79 6.75
N GLU A 45 21.82 17.05 6.22
CA GLU A 45 23.09 17.56 5.72
C GLU A 45 23.37 17.01 4.31
N PRO A 46 23.89 17.82 3.37
CA PRO A 46 24.22 17.33 2.03
C PRO A 46 25.36 16.30 2.05
N ARG A 47 26.42 16.51 2.85
CA ARG A 47 27.65 15.68 2.90
C ARG A 47 28.28 15.34 1.53
N GLY A 48 28.01 16.15 0.51
CA GLY A 48 28.42 15.88 -0.87
C GLY A 48 27.65 14.74 -1.56
N LEU A 49 26.57 14.22 -0.95
CA LEU A 49 25.70 13.24 -1.57
C LEU A 49 24.88 13.94 -2.66
N SER A 50 25.03 13.47 -3.89
CA SER A 50 24.21 13.95 -5.01
C SER A 50 22.74 13.62 -4.77
N LEU A 51 21.86 14.58 -5.07
CA LEU A 51 20.40 14.38 -5.07
C LEU A 51 19.94 13.45 -6.20
N VAL A 52 20.81 13.19 -7.18
CA VAL A 52 20.55 12.31 -8.33
C VAL A 52 21.66 11.27 -8.43
N ASP A 53 21.28 10.02 -8.60
CA ASP A 53 22.18 8.89 -8.77
C ASP A 53 21.78 8.11 -10.03
N PRO A 54 22.68 7.97 -11.03
CA PRO A 54 22.39 7.21 -12.24
C PRO A 54 22.36 5.70 -12.00
N ILE A 55 22.66 5.22 -10.79
CA ILE A 55 22.61 3.81 -10.37
C ILE A 55 23.38 2.84 -11.29
N GLY A 56 24.50 3.32 -11.83
CA GLY A 56 25.38 2.56 -12.74
C GLY A 56 24.96 2.57 -14.22
N LEU A 57 23.89 3.29 -14.56
CA LEU A 57 23.45 3.47 -15.94
C LEU A 57 24.20 4.65 -16.60
N ARG A 58 24.61 4.50 -17.86
CA ARG A 58 25.38 5.54 -18.57
C ARG A 58 24.51 6.64 -19.18
N ASP A 59 23.25 6.34 -19.50
CA ASP A 59 22.38 7.22 -20.28
C ASP A 59 21.15 7.73 -19.50
N VAL A 60 21.27 7.94 -18.19
CA VAL A 60 20.19 8.51 -17.37
C VAL A 60 19.94 9.98 -17.71
N VAL A 61 18.67 10.37 -17.78
CA VAL A 61 18.26 11.78 -17.92
C VAL A 61 18.67 12.52 -16.64
N VAL A 62 19.48 13.57 -16.80
CA VAL A 62 19.86 14.44 -15.68
C VAL A 62 18.75 15.49 -15.52
N PRO A 63 18.06 15.56 -14.39
CA PRO A 63 17.00 16.54 -14.18
C PRO A 63 17.60 17.93 -13.94
N THR A 64 16.80 18.96 -14.22
CA THR A 64 16.98 20.26 -13.56
C THR A 64 16.37 20.19 -12.17
N ILE A 65 17.02 20.84 -11.19
CA ILE A 65 16.63 20.78 -9.79
C ILE A 65 16.29 22.18 -9.30
N LYS A 66 15.10 22.33 -8.73
CA LYS A 66 14.66 23.57 -8.06
C LYS A 66 14.30 23.25 -6.62
N ILE A 67 15.00 23.88 -5.67
CA ILE A 67 14.68 23.78 -4.25
C ILE A 67 13.82 24.97 -3.84
N GLN A 68 12.62 24.67 -3.33
CA GLN A 68 11.69 25.66 -2.81
C GLN A 68 11.72 25.60 -1.29
N ASN A 69 12.27 26.64 -0.66
CA ASN A 69 12.26 26.75 0.80
C ASN A 69 10.81 26.81 1.27
N GLN A 70 10.46 25.97 2.24
CA GLN A 70 9.19 26.03 2.93
C GLN A 70 9.48 26.58 4.35
N GLN A 71 8.51 26.52 5.26
CA GLN A 71 8.70 26.90 6.67
C GLN A 71 10.01 26.34 7.28
N SER A 72 10.43 26.87 8.44
CA SER A 72 11.79 26.73 9.01
C SER A 72 12.40 25.32 9.14
N MET A 73 11.66 24.23 8.98
CA MET A 73 12.17 22.86 9.06
C MET A 73 11.73 21.96 7.88
N GLY A 74 11.72 22.49 6.67
CA GLY A 74 11.48 21.68 5.48
C GLY A 74 11.63 22.45 4.17
N TYR A 75 11.64 21.70 3.07
CA TYR A 75 11.62 22.26 1.72
C TYR A 75 11.13 21.22 0.73
N ASP A 76 10.82 21.69 -0.47
CA ASP A 76 10.44 20.86 -1.61
C ASP A 76 11.55 20.88 -2.65
N ILE A 77 11.86 19.72 -3.23
CA ILE A 77 12.80 19.59 -4.33
C ILE A 77 12.00 19.18 -5.56
N VAL A 78 11.94 20.05 -6.55
CA VAL A 78 11.32 19.76 -7.85
C VAL A 78 12.40 19.29 -8.80
N PHE A 79 12.26 18.06 -9.28
CA PHE A 79 13.11 17.46 -10.31
C PHE A 79 12.36 17.47 -11.64
N THR A 80 12.83 18.23 -12.61
CA THR A 80 12.25 18.25 -13.96
C THR A 80 13.18 17.50 -14.91
N PHE A 81 12.72 16.36 -15.41
CA PHE A 81 13.44 15.51 -16.34
C PHE A 81 12.92 15.78 -17.75
N ARG A 82 13.83 16.06 -18.68
CA ARG A 82 13.51 16.25 -20.09
C ARG A 82 14.42 15.37 -20.95
N ASN A 83 13.82 14.57 -21.82
CA ASN A 83 14.58 13.72 -22.73
C ASN A 83 14.76 14.40 -24.10
N ASP A 84 15.84 15.15 -24.25
CA ASP A 84 16.20 15.79 -25.53
C ASP A 84 16.87 14.84 -26.55
N SER A 85 16.96 13.55 -26.26
CA SER A 85 17.53 12.56 -27.19
C SER A 85 16.48 11.99 -28.14
N SER A 86 16.92 11.19 -29.12
CA SER A 86 16.06 10.51 -30.09
C SER A 86 15.61 9.10 -29.68
N HIS A 87 15.99 8.63 -28.47
CA HIS A 87 15.59 7.33 -27.95
C HIS A 87 15.06 7.44 -26.52
N ASP A 88 14.36 6.41 -26.04
CA ASP A 88 13.90 6.36 -24.66
C ASP A 88 15.09 6.41 -23.68
N ARG A 89 14.93 7.14 -22.57
CA ARG A 89 15.98 7.28 -21.54
C ARG A 89 15.47 7.02 -20.13
N PRO A 90 16.27 6.35 -19.27
CA PRO A 90 15.91 6.09 -17.88
C PRO A 90 16.04 7.33 -16.97
N LEU A 91 15.24 7.37 -15.90
CA LEU A 91 15.25 8.46 -14.90
C LEU A 91 16.25 8.28 -13.73
N GLY A 92 16.78 7.07 -13.51
CA GLY A 92 17.74 6.79 -12.43
C GLY A 92 17.11 6.77 -11.03
N ARG A 93 17.75 7.42 -10.06
CA ARG A 93 17.33 7.54 -8.65
C ARG A 93 17.42 8.99 -8.19
N ILE A 94 16.44 9.41 -7.37
CA ILE A 94 16.50 10.67 -6.61
C ILE A 94 16.64 10.40 -5.10
N LEU A 95 17.28 11.32 -4.38
CA LEU A 95 17.65 11.16 -2.97
C LEU A 95 17.30 12.41 -2.16
N THR A 96 17.16 12.25 -0.84
CA THR A 96 16.89 13.36 0.09
C THR A 96 18.13 14.14 0.55
N GLY A 97 19.34 13.62 0.32
CA GLY A 97 20.51 13.98 1.15
C GLY A 97 20.62 13.09 2.40
N VAL A 98 21.43 13.49 3.37
CA VAL A 98 21.72 12.68 4.57
C VAL A 98 20.94 13.19 5.79
N LEU A 99 19.98 12.40 6.27
CA LEU A 99 19.23 12.66 7.50
C LEU A 99 20.08 12.28 8.72
N THR A 100 20.32 13.22 9.62
CA THR A 100 21.26 13.10 10.76
C THR A 100 20.52 12.82 12.08
N LEU A 101 19.72 11.76 12.09
CA LEU A 101 18.88 11.36 13.25
C LEU A 101 19.65 10.57 14.33
N GLY A 102 20.92 10.25 14.11
CA GLY A 102 21.73 9.49 15.06
C GLY A 102 21.60 7.98 14.89
N GLU A 103 22.15 7.22 15.84
CA GLU A 103 22.29 5.77 15.71
C GLU A 103 20.96 5.01 15.81
N ARG A 104 20.02 5.51 16.62
CA ARG A 104 18.74 4.86 16.89
C ARG A 104 17.64 5.61 16.16
N ILE A 105 16.83 4.87 15.43
CA ILE A 105 15.63 5.40 14.80
C ILE A 105 14.47 4.44 15.00
N THR A 106 13.27 5.00 15.00
CA THR A 106 12.04 4.32 14.62
C THR A 106 11.74 4.72 13.19
N TYR A 107 11.35 3.78 12.33
CA TYR A 107 10.89 4.08 10.97
C TYR A 107 9.52 3.47 10.72
N LEU A 108 8.78 4.09 9.80
CA LEU A 108 7.55 3.54 9.28
C LEU A 108 7.87 2.41 8.29
N GLU A 109 7.56 1.18 8.66
CA GLU A 109 7.45 0.09 7.69
C GLU A 109 6.06 0.17 7.05
N ASP A 110 6.05 0.58 5.79
CA ASP A 110 4.86 0.70 4.96
C ASP A 110 4.79 -0.47 3.96
N ILE A 111 4.62 -1.70 4.43
CA ILE A 111 4.44 -2.88 3.56
C ILE A 111 2.99 -3.34 3.63
N LYS A 112 2.09 -2.61 2.99
CA LYS A 112 0.63 -2.84 3.00
C LYS A 112 -0.02 -2.84 4.39
N ASN A 113 0.76 -2.75 5.46
CA ASN A 113 0.34 -2.48 6.82
C ASN A 113 1.29 -1.38 7.29
N THR A 114 0.79 -0.40 8.03
CA THR A 114 1.64 0.65 8.61
C THR A 114 2.06 0.25 10.01
N THR A 115 3.33 -0.10 10.17
CA THR A 115 3.90 -0.44 11.49
C THR A 115 5.14 0.39 11.78
N LEU A 116 5.34 0.74 13.04
CA LEU A 116 6.54 1.44 13.49
C LEU A 116 7.58 0.40 13.92
N LYS A 117 8.80 0.51 13.39
CA LYS A 117 9.90 -0.40 13.70
C LYS A 117 11.09 0.34 14.25
N ASP A 118 11.54 -0.09 15.43
CA ASP A 118 12.79 0.39 16.01
C ASP A 118 13.98 -0.36 15.41
N THR A 119 15.07 0.36 15.21
CA THR A 119 16.33 -0.22 14.76
C THR A 119 17.52 0.61 15.23
N THR A 120 18.71 0.06 15.02
CA THR A 120 19.96 0.78 15.19
C THR A 120 20.71 0.78 13.88
N TRP A 121 21.60 1.75 13.70
CA TRP A 121 22.41 1.88 12.49
C TRP A 121 23.16 0.58 12.18
N ASP A 122 23.77 -0.09 13.16
CA ASP A 122 24.49 -1.33 12.88
C ASP A 122 23.57 -2.52 12.53
N ARG A 123 22.37 -2.58 13.13
CA ARG A 123 21.41 -3.67 12.91
C ARG A 123 20.52 -3.49 11.69
N PHE A 124 20.38 -2.26 11.20
CA PHE A 124 19.49 -1.99 10.10
C PHE A 124 20.05 -2.57 8.79
N ILE A 125 19.20 -3.34 8.14
CA ILE A 125 19.39 -3.85 6.77
C ILE A 125 18.54 -2.95 5.89
N GLY A 126 19.13 -2.37 4.84
CA GLY A 126 18.40 -1.48 3.94
C GLY A 126 17.11 -2.12 3.43
N THR A 127 16.04 -1.34 3.43
CA THR A 127 14.71 -1.78 2.99
C THR A 127 14.32 -1.05 1.70
N GLY A 128 13.46 -1.70 0.92
CA GLY A 128 12.96 -1.16 -0.35
C GLY A 128 11.57 -1.68 -0.64
N TYR A 129 10.62 -0.79 -0.94
CA TYR A 129 9.23 -1.14 -1.20
C TYR A 129 8.74 -0.47 -2.48
N ARG A 130 8.01 -1.21 -3.31
CA ARG A 130 7.54 -0.75 -4.62
C ARG A 130 6.20 -0.05 -4.49
N TYR A 131 6.08 1.12 -5.11
CA TYR A 131 4.84 1.83 -5.36
C TYR A 131 4.65 1.98 -6.87
N PRO A 132 3.49 1.69 -7.45
CA PRO A 132 2.34 1.01 -6.88
C PRO A 132 2.62 -0.49 -6.70
N GLY A 133 2.54 -1.05 -5.48
CA GLY A 133 2.79 -2.48 -5.33
C GLY A 133 2.82 -3.00 -3.90
N SER A 134 4.01 -2.94 -3.27
CA SER A 134 4.21 -3.46 -1.93
C SER A 134 4.11 -2.39 -0.83
N CYS A 135 4.34 -1.11 -1.12
CA CYS A 135 4.05 -0.04 -0.16
C CYS A 135 2.70 0.61 -0.42
N TYR A 136 2.08 1.08 0.66
CA TYR A 136 0.74 1.67 0.61
C TYR A 136 0.78 3.05 -0.06
N SER A 137 1.81 3.85 0.24
CA SER A 137 2.04 5.18 -0.33
C SER A 137 3.53 5.38 -0.65
N PRO A 138 3.92 6.30 -1.55
CA PRO A 138 5.32 6.60 -1.86
C PRO A 138 5.91 7.57 -0.82
N VAL A 139 5.81 7.20 0.46
CA VAL A 139 6.26 8.01 1.60
C VAL A 139 7.21 7.22 2.51
N CYS A 140 7.98 7.95 3.31
CA CYS A 140 8.83 7.41 4.36
C CYS A 140 8.73 8.30 5.60
N MET A 141 8.83 7.70 6.77
CA MET A 141 9.00 8.41 8.03
C MET A 141 10.11 7.78 8.84
N LEU A 142 11.03 8.63 9.32
CA LEU A 142 12.09 8.27 10.24
C LEU A 142 12.03 9.21 11.44
N MET A 143 12.20 8.69 12.64
CA MET A 143 12.21 9.50 13.85
C MET A 143 13.21 8.97 14.87
N ASN A 144 13.75 9.87 15.69
CA ASN A 144 14.46 9.55 16.92
C ASN A 144 13.67 10.14 18.10
N ASP A 145 14.25 10.21 19.29
CA ASP A 145 13.56 10.74 20.47
C ASP A 145 13.18 12.23 20.35
N GLU A 146 13.86 13.01 19.51
CA GLU A 146 13.73 14.47 19.43
C GLU A 146 13.02 14.95 18.14
N TYR A 147 13.19 14.26 17.02
CA TYR A 147 12.67 14.67 15.71
C TYR A 147 11.94 13.54 15.01
N ALA A 148 10.93 13.92 14.24
CA ALA A 148 10.37 13.08 13.19
C ALA A 148 10.58 13.77 11.84
N VAL A 149 10.98 13.01 10.83
CA VAL A 149 11.21 13.46 9.46
C VAL A 149 10.36 12.62 8.53
N GLY A 150 9.48 13.29 7.80
CA GLY A 150 8.68 12.74 6.72
C GLY A 150 9.29 13.09 5.38
N VAL A 151 9.32 12.10 4.49
CA VAL A 151 9.78 12.24 3.11
C VAL A 151 8.68 11.71 2.22
N SER A 152 8.20 12.52 1.28
CA SER A 152 7.12 12.13 0.38
C SER A 152 7.47 12.43 -1.07
N LEU A 153 7.14 11.53 -1.97
CA LEU A 153 7.18 11.79 -3.40
C LEU A 153 5.77 12.13 -3.89
N LEU A 154 5.56 13.35 -4.37
CA LEU A 154 4.31 13.72 -5.04
C LEU A 154 4.36 13.14 -6.45
N TYR A 155 3.61 12.05 -6.65
CA TYR A 155 3.74 11.18 -7.83
C TYR A 155 2.37 10.87 -8.46
N PRO A 156 2.07 11.40 -9.67
CA PRO A 156 0.80 11.14 -10.35
C PRO A 156 0.86 9.77 -11.07
N VAL A 157 0.74 8.70 -10.29
CA VAL A 157 0.95 7.32 -10.79
C VAL A 157 0.05 6.93 -11.97
N LEU A 158 -1.16 7.48 -12.05
CA LEU A 158 -2.09 7.21 -13.16
C LEU A 158 -1.68 7.90 -14.46
N GLU A 159 -0.97 9.02 -14.38
CA GLU A 159 -0.45 9.77 -15.52
C GLU A 159 0.89 9.19 -15.98
N TYR A 160 1.82 8.99 -15.04
CA TYR A 160 3.21 8.64 -15.37
C TYR A 160 3.43 7.15 -15.64
N LYS A 161 2.54 6.29 -15.13
CA LYS A 161 2.43 4.86 -15.47
C LYS A 161 3.74 4.07 -15.35
N HIS A 162 4.45 4.27 -14.24
CA HIS A 162 5.60 3.44 -13.88
C HIS A 162 5.64 3.14 -12.37
N ASP A 163 6.61 2.34 -11.97
CA ASP A 163 6.88 2.01 -10.58
C ASP A 163 7.96 2.92 -10.01
N VAL A 164 7.97 3.02 -8.70
CA VAL A 164 8.97 3.68 -7.88
C VAL A 164 9.34 2.76 -6.74
N LEU A 165 10.64 2.56 -6.50
CA LEU A 165 11.11 1.83 -5.33
C LEU A 165 11.50 2.83 -4.24
N VAL A 166 10.72 2.87 -3.16
CA VAL A 166 10.99 3.68 -1.98
C VAL A 166 11.99 2.95 -1.09
N ARG A 167 13.15 3.55 -0.84
CA ARG A 167 14.23 2.95 -0.04
C ARG A 167 14.54 3.73 1.22
N ILE A 168 14.88 2.99 2.27
CA ILE A 168 15.57 3.51 3.45
C ILE A 168 16.94 2.83 3.52
N MET A 169 17.99 3.63 3.58
CA MET A 169 19.38 3.17 3.53
C MET A 169 20.23 3.82 4.62
N LYS A 170 21.32 3.14 4.97
CA LYS A 170 22.37 3.70 5.82
C LYS A 170 23.34 4.48 4.96
N ALA A 171 23.71 5.68 5.39
CA ALA A 171 24.79 6.41 4.77
C ALA A 171 26.14 5.72 5.08
N GLY A 172 26.91 5.37 4.05
CA GLY A 172 28.21 4.70 4.18
C GLY A 172 29.38 5.68 4.00
N GLY A 173 30.61 5.20 4.24
CA GLY A 173 31.84 5.94 3.93
C GLY A 173 31.86 7.37 4.48
N ALA A 174 32.13 8.35 3.60
CA ALA A 174 32.18 9.78 3.94
C ALA A 174 30.81 10.34 4.41
N PHE A 175 29.70 9.71 4.02
CA PHE A 175 28.35 10.16 4.35
C PHE A 175 27.88 9.67 5.73
N LYS A 176 28.59 8.71 6.33
CA LYS A 176 28.23 8.05 7.60
C LYS A 176 28.08 9.04 8.75
N GLY A 177 28.99 10.01 8.85
CA GLY A 177 29.10 10.96 9.97
C GLY A 177 29.45 10.29 11.31
N PRO A 178 29.63 11.09 12.38
CA PRO A 178 29.85 10.59 13.73
C PRO A 178 28.58 9.94 14.33
N GLN A 179 28.66 9.36 15.52
CA GLN A 179 27.62 8.48 16.08
C GLN A 179 26.30 9.23 16.37
N GLU A 180 26.41 10.44 16.91
CA GLU A 180 25.33 11.35 17.26
C GLU A 180 24.61 11.95 16.05
N SER A 181 25.19 11.85 14.86
CA SER A 181 24.65 12.32 13.59
C SER A 181 24.84 11.29 12.47
N ARG A 182 24.72 10.01 12.82
CA ARG A 182 24.72 8.92 11.83
C ARG A 182 23.70 9.22 10.75
N GLY A 183 24.17 9.08 9.52
CA GLY A 183 23.40 9.40 8.32
C GLY A 183 22.45 8.28 7.91
N TRP A 184 21.22 8.67 7.60
CA TRP A 184 20.20 7.87 6.96
C TRP A 184 19.84 8.52 5.62
N ILE A 185 19.47 7.72 4.63
CA ILE A 185 19.14 8.19 3.29
C ILE A 185 17.79 7.60 2.92
N VAL A 186 16.89 8.45 2.42
CA VAL A 186 15.71 8.03 1.70
C VAL A 186 15.97 8.23 0.22
N ALA A 187 15.59 7.25 -0.59
CA ALA A 187 15.73 7.30 -2.04
C ALA A 187 14.48 6.77 -2.74
N PHE A 188 14.26 7.25 -3.95
CA PHE A 188 13.20 6.80 -4.85
C PHE A 188 13.86 6.36 -6.15
N ASP A 189 13.86 5.06 -6.43
CA ASP A 189 14.43 4.52 -7.66
C ASP A 189 13.34 4.42 -8.71
N PHE A 190 13.63 4.94 -9.90
CA PHE A 190 12.78 4.80 -11.08
C PHE A 190 13.25 3.67 -12.00
N GLN A 191 14.32 2.96 -11.60
CA GLN A 191 15.01 1.99 -12.44
C GLN A 191 15.55 0.83 -11.61
N ASN A 192 15.72 -0.32 -12.27
CA ASN A 192 16.34 -1.49 -11.65
C ASN A 192 17.87 -1.38 -11.70
N THR A 193 18.50 -1.78 -10.60
CA THR A 193 19.92 -2.01 -10.44
C THR A 193 20.27 -3.45 -10.75
N THR A 194 21.57 -3.75 -10.90
CA THR A 194 22.07 -5.13 -11.03
C THR A 194 21.94 -5.95 -9.74
N THR A 195 21.55 -5.33 -8.63
CA THR A 195 21.46 -5.96 -7.30
C THR A 195 20.03 -6.16 -6.82
N ASP A 196 19.05 -5.79 -7.65
CA ASP A 196 17.65 -5.98 -7.31
C ASP A 196 17.23 -7.45 -7.41
N ASP A 197 16.34 -7.84 -6.51
CA ASP A 197 15.76 -9.17 -6.45
C ASP A 197 14.27 -9.10 -6.80
N GLN A 198 13.57 -10.24 -6.73
CA GLN A 198 12.14 -10.31 -7.04
C GLN A 198 11.24 -9.41 -6.17
N PHE A 199 11.71 -8.94 -5.01
CA PHE A 199 10.96 -8.08 -4.11
C PHE A 199 11.20 -6.59 -4.40
N THR A 200 12.37 -6.22 -4.94
CA THR A 200 12.73 -4.83 -5.25
C THR A 200 12.70 -4.49 -6.74
N THR A 201 12.61 -5.49 -7.62
CA THR A 201 12.52 -5.28 -9.08
C THR A 201 11.24 -4.56 -9.46
N LEU A 202 11.37 -3.42 -10.14
CA LEU A 202 10.30 -2.69 -10.79
C LEU A 202 9.85 -3.44 -12.05
N ALA A 203 8.54 -3.67 -12.16
CA ALA A 203 7.92 -4.24 -13.35
C ALA A 203 7.82 -3.19 -14.46
N HIS A 204 7.48 -1.96 -14.09
CA HIS A 204 7.38 -0.83 -15.00
C HIS A 204 8.43 0.22 -14.63
N LYS A 205 9.50 0.31 -15.40
CA LYS A 205 10.59 1.27 -15.14
C LYS A 205 10.20 2.68 -15.60
N GLY A 206 10.64 3.70 -14.88
CA GLY A 206 10.47 5.10 -15.26
C GLY A 206 11.36 5.48 -16.43
N MET A 207 10.79 5.44 -17.63
CA MET A 207 11.41 5.82 -18.90
C MET A 207 10.75 7.09 -19.45
N LEU A 208 11.54 7.97 -20.07
CA LEU A 208 11.04 9.10 -20.85
C LEU A 208 11.25 8.83 -22.33
N LYS A 209 10.20 9.05 -23.12
CA LYS A 209 10.26 9.02 -24.59
C LYS A 209 10.99 10.25 -25.13
N PRO A 210 11.46 10.24 -26.40
CA PRO A 210 12.01 11.41 -27.06
C PRO A 210 11.08 12.62 -26.97
N GLY A 211 11.61 13.75 -26.50
CA GLY A 211 10.87 15.01 -26.32
C GLY A 211 9.93 15.05 -25.12
N GLU A 212 9.81 13.97 -24.35
CA GLU A 212 8.96 13.92 -23.16
C GLU A 212 9.63 14.65 -21.98
N GLU A 213 8.80 15.33 -21.19
CA GLU A 213 9.17 15.99 -19.96
C GLU A 213 8.27 15.52 -18.81
N ARG A 214 8.85 15.26 -17.63
CA ARG A 214 8.10 14.92 -16.40
C ARG A 214 8.72 15.61 -15.20
N SER A 215 7.89 15.97 -14.23
CA SER A 215 8.34 16.62 -13.00
C SER A 215 7.93 15.82 -11.76
N TYR A 216 8.87 15.69 -10.82
CA TYR A 216 8.65 14.99 -9.55
C TYR A 216 8.98 15.94 -8.41
N THR A 217 8.08 16.04 -7.43
CA THR A 217 8.33 16.86 -6.24
C THR A 217 8.61 15.96 -5.04
N LEU A 218 9.83 16.05 -4.52
CA LEU A 218 10.25 15.41 -3.28
C LEU A 218 10.08 16.39 -2.13
N VAL A 219 9.19 16.07 -1.20
CA VAL A 219 8.86 16.89 -0.04
C VAL A 219 9.60 16.33 1.17
N ILE A 220 10.33 17.20 1.87
CA ILE A 220 10.99 16.86 3.13
C ILE A 220 10.46 17.79 4.22
N ARG A 221 9.95 17.22 5.30
CA ARG A 221 9.47 17.97 6.48
C ARG A 221 10.00 17.33 7.75
N ALA A 222 10.52 18.15 8.65
CA ALA A 222 10.88 17.74 10.00
C ALA A 222 9.99 18.46 11.03
N ILE A 223 9.76 17.79 12.15
CA ILE A 223 9.13 18.38 13.33
C ILE A 223 9.92 17.97 14.58
N ARG A 224 9.94 18.83 15.60
CA ARG A 224 10.30 18.42 16.96
C ARG A 224 9.20 17.51 17.51
N ARG A 225 9.61 16.45 18.21
CA ARG A 225 8.71 15.58 18.96
C ARG A 225 8.55 16.14 20.37
N GLY A 226 7.33 16.06 20.89
CA GLY A 226 7.11 16.20 22.33
C GLY A 226 7.59 14.96 23.08
N ASN A 227 7.78 15.06 24.39
CA ASN A 227 8.21 13.96 25.27
C ASN A 227 7.16 12.84 25.44
N THR A 228 6.06 12.86 24.69
CA THR A 228 4.98 11.89 24.83
C THR A 228 5.23 10.69 23.92
N ALA A 229 5.43 9.53 24.54
CA ALA A 229 5.50 8.26 23.81
C ALA A 229 4.23 8.08 22.97
N THR A 230 4.41 7.73 21.70
CA THR A 230 3.30 7.55 20.76
C THR A 230 2.64 6.20 21.04
N SER A 231 1.43 6.20 21.61
CA SER A 231 0.67 4.96 21.80
C SER A 231 0.12 4.49 20.45
N ALA A 232 -0.07 3.18 20.29
CA ALA A 232 -0.53 2.62 19.02
C ALA A 232 -1.93 3.13 18.61
N ASN A 233 -2.78 3.47 19.56
CA ASN A 233 -4.16 3.92 19.30
C ASN A 233 -4.35 5.44 19.49
N GLY A 234 -3.30 6.16 19.88
CA GLY A 234 -3.34 7.60 20.13
C GLY A 234 -2.88 8.43 18.93
N PRO A 235 -2.93 9.77 19.05
CA PRO A 235 -2.53 10.66 17.97
C PRO A 235 -1.08 10.47 17.53
N GLN A 236 -0.89 10.28 16.23
CA GLN A 236 0.39 10.09 15.58
C GLN A 236 0.94 11.45 15.11
N GLY A 237 1.59 12.19 16.02
CA GLY A 237 2.09 13.54 15.72
C GLY A 237 3.04 13.63 14.52
N TRP A 238 3.77 12.55 14.21
CA TRP A 238 4.65 12.45 13.05
C TRP A 238 3.91 12.56 11.71
N LEU A 239 2.59 12.30 11.65
CA LEU A 239 1.78 12.47 10.44
C LEU A 239 1.83 13.90 9.90
N LYS A 240 2.12 14.91 10.75
CA LYS A 240 2.27 16.32 10.31
C LYS A 240 3.37 16.49 9.28
N THR A 241 4.41 15.64 9.34
CA THR A 241 5.50 15.65 8.36
C THR A 241 5.04 15.16 6.96
N LEU A 242 3.93 14.43 6.89
CA LEU A 242 3.35 13.91 5.66
C LEU A 242 2.20 14.79 5.13
N LYS A 243 1.94 15.95 5.76
CA LYS A 243 0.86 16.85 5.35
C LYS A 243 0.86 17.16 3.86
N PRO A 244 1.99 17.50 3.23
CA PRO A 244 1.99 17.83 1.80
C PRO A 244 1.58 16.66 0.91
N TYR A 245 1.89 15.42 1.29
CA TYR A 245 1.41 14.25 0.55
C TYR A 245 -0.08 14.03 0.75
N GLY A 246 -0.59 14.19 1.98
CA GLY A 246 -2.02 14.10 2.23
C GLY A 246 -2.82 15.14 1.43
N ASP A 247 -2.35 16.39 1.41
CA ASP A 247 -2.96 17.46 0.63
C ASP A 247 -2.95 17.13 -0.88
N TYR A 248 -1.79 16.69 -1.41
CA TYR A 248 -1.63 16.28 -2.81
C TYR A 248 -2.51 15.08 -3.18
N PHE A 249 -2.54 14.04 -2.34
CA PHE A 249 -3.34 12.85 -2.57
C PHE A 249 -4.82 13.20 -2.61
N ARG A 250 -5.29 13.99 -1.63
CA ARG A 250 -6.70 14.40 -1.56
C ARG A 250 -7.11 15.30 -2.72
N SER A 251 -6.24 16.20 -3.17
CA SER A 251 -6.55 17.07 -4.30
C SER A 251 -6.67 16.29 -5.62
N LEU A 252 -5.89 15.22 -5.79
CA LEU A 252 -5.87 14.45 -7.03
C LEU A 252 -6.86 13.28 -7.04
N TYR A 253 -7.00 12.57 -5.91
CA TYR A 253 -7.75 11.31 -5.84
C TYR A 253 -9.03 11.39 -5.00
N GLY A 254 -9.15 12.40 -4.13
CA GLY A 254 -10.28 12.57 -3.22
C GLY A 254 -10.24 11.62 -2.02
N GLY A 255 -11.41 11.37 -1.44
CA GLY A 255 -11.60 10.41 -0.35
C GLY A 255 -12.02 9.01 -0.80
N VAL A 256 -12.55 8.24 0.16
CA VAL A 256 -13.20 6.97 -0.15
C VAL A 256 -14.44 7.21 -1.01
N ARG A 257 -14.64 6.38 -2.03
CA ARG A 257 -15.74 6.46 -2.99
C ARG A 257 -16.78 5.35 -2.82
N TYR A 258 -16.80 4.77 -1.62
CA TYR A 258 -17.70 3.70 -1.23
C TYR A 258 -18.27 3.98 0.15
N THR A 259 -19.43 3.40 0.44
CA THR A 259 -20.04 3.46 1.76
C THR A 259 -19.33 2.50 2.70
N ARG A 260 -18.99 2.99 3.90
CA ARG A 260 -18.36 2.18 4.94
C ARG A 260 -19.37 1.26 5.63
N HIS A 261 -19.02 -0.02 5.74
CA HIS A 261 -19.75 -1.08 6.42
C HIS A 261 -18.85 -1.77 7.47
N PRO A 262 -18.88 -1.34 8.74
CA PRO A 262 -17.90 -1.76 9.74
C PRO A 262 -18.19 -3.09 10.45
N GLU A 263 -19.28 -3.76 10.15
CA GLU A 263 -19.74 -4.98 10.82
C GLU A 263 -18.80 -6.17 10.54
N PRO A 264 -18.64 -7.16 11.43
CA PRO A 264 -17.80 -8.31 11.11
C PRO A 264 -18.37 -9.15 9.96
N VAL A 265 -17.48 -9.81 9.21
CA VAL A 265 -17.83 -10.69 8.09
C VAL A 265 -17.56 -12.14 8.46
N HIS A 266 -18.51 -13.03 8.16
CA HIS A 266 -18.29 -14.46 8.28
C HIS A 266 -17.68 -15.01 7.01
N GLY A 267 -16.49 -15.61 7.10
CA GLY A 267 -15.86 -16.27 5.97
C GLY A 267 -16.18 -17.75 5.92
N ARG A 268 -16.50 -18.28 4.74
CA ARG A 268 -16.65 -19.72 4.51
C ARG A 268 -15.90 -20.16 3.26
N GLU A 269 -15.16 -21.26 3.36
CA GLU A 269 -14.59 -21.94 2.20
C GLU A 269 -15.60 -23.01 1.73
N LEU A 270 -15.96 -23.00 0.45
CA LEU A 270 -16.81 -24.05 -0.14
C LEU A 270 -15.97 -25.20 -0.75
N ALA A 271 -14.70 -24.95 -1.02
CA ALA A 271 -13.77 -25.94 -1.54
C ALA A 271 -12.36 -25.73 -0.98
N ASN A 272 -11.58 -26.80 -0.92
CA ASN A 272 -10.21 -26.80 -0.45
C ASN A 272 -9.38 -27.89 -1.15
N ILE A 273 -8.09 -27.62 -1.33
CA ILE A 273 -7.14 -28.53 -1.96
C ILE A 273 -7.02 -29.88 -1.25
N ASP A 274 -7.19 -29.91 0.08
CA ASP A 274 -7.08 -31.12 0.88
C ASP A 274 -8.26 -32.09 0.63
N ALA A 275 -9.38 -31.58 0.09
CA ALA A 275 -10.55 -32.38 -0.23
C ALA A 275 -10.53 -33.01 -1.63
N ILE A 276 -9.50 -32.71 -2.44
CA ILE A 276 -9.39 -33.22 -3.82
C ILE A 276 -9.12 -34.73 -3.80
N ASN A 277 -9.93 -35.48 -4.55
CA ASN A 277 -9.74 -36.91 -4.81
C ASN A 277 -10.48 -37.33 -6.11
N LEU A 278 -10.40 -38.61 -6.46
CA LEU A 278 -11.02 -39.16 -7.69
C LEU A 278 -12.54 -38.92 -7.80
N HIS A 279 -13.23 -38.76 -6.67
CA HIS A 279 -14.67 -38.47 -6.62
C HIS A 279 -14.97 -37.03 -6.17
N ASN A 280 -13.95 -36.17 -6.08
CA ASN A 280 -14.07 -34.77 -5.65
C ASN A 280 -13.05 -33.92 -6.40
N THR A 281 -13.13 -33.88 -7.73
CA THR A 281 -12.13 -33.17 -8.55
C THR A 281 -12.14 -31.66 -8.30
N ARG A 282 -13.25 -31.09 -7.83
CA ARG A 282 -13.36 -29.68 -7.44
C ARG A 282 -12.94 -29.39 -6.00
N GLY A 283 -12.62 -30.42 -5.21
CA GLY A 283 -12.26 -30.25 -3.80
C GLY A 283 -13.38 -29.66 -2.94
N MET A 284 -14.65 -29.86 -3.30
CA MET A 284 -15.79 -29.30 -2.55
C MET A 284 -15.83 -29.85 -1.12
N LEU A 285 -16.19 -29.00 -0.16
CA LEU A 285 -16.39 -29.35 1.25
C LEU A 285 -17.85 -29.75 1.51
N GLY A 286 -18.10 -30.47 2.62
CA GLY A 286 -19.45 -30.86 3.06
C GLY A 286 -19.82 -32.35 2.93
N GLY A 287 -18.90 -33.21 2.48
CA GLY A 287 -19.08 -34.68 2.50
C GLY A 287 -20.24 -35.20 1.64
N LEU A 288 -21.38 -35.54 2.26
CA LEU A 288 -22.60 -35.93 1.52
C LEU A 288 -23.42 -34.74 1.04
N LYS A 289 -23.19 -33.54 1.61
CA LYS A 289 -23.88 -32.29 1.26
C LYS A 289 -23.09 -31.41 0.28
N ARG A 290 -22.08 -31.96 -0.41
CA ARG A 290 -21.25 -31.14 -1.30
C ARG A 290 -22.09 -30.59 -2.46
N PRO A 291 -21.88 -29.33 -2.86
CA PRO A 291 -22.66 -28.72 -3.94
C PRO A 291 -22.55 -29.44 -5.28
N ASP A 292 -21.39 -30.03 -5.60
CA ASP A 292 -21.20 -30.80 -6.84
C ASP A 292 -22.04 -32.09 -6.89
N ARG A 293 -22.59 -32.55 -5.76
CA ARG A 293 -23.42 -33.77 -5.68
C ARG A 293 -24.91 -33.47 -5.52
N VAL A 294 -25.25 -32.45 -4.73
CA VAL A 294 -26.64 -32.19 -4.31
C VAL A 294 -27.08 -30.74 -4.49
N GLY A 295 -26.23 -29.88 -5.07
CA GLY A 295 -26.46 -28.45 -5.23
C GLY A 295 -26.31 -27.65 -3.95
N PHE A 296 -26.60 -26.35 -4.03
CA PHE A 296 -26.24 -25.39 -2.97
C PHE A 296 -27.24 -25.28 -1.81
N ALA A 297 -28.44 -25.87 -1.92
CA ALA A 297 -29.51 -25.71 -0.93
C ALA A 297 -29.09 -26.08 0.51
N GLY A 298 -28.29 -27.15 0.67
CA GLY A 298 -27.81 -27.58 1.99
C GLY A 298 -26.82 -26.59 2.61
N VAL A 299 -25.88 -26.08 1.83
CA VAL A 299 -24.91 -25.05 2.27
C VAL A 299 -25.64 -23.76 2.64
N VAL A 300 -26.59 -23.34 1.81
CA VAL A 300 -27.39 -22.14 2.04
C VAL A 300 -28.21 -22.24 3.32
N GLN A 301 -28.80 -23.42 3.61
CA GLN A 301 -29.53 -23.61 4.87
C GLN A 301 -28.61 -23.37 6.07
N GLU A 302 -27.37 -23.85 6.03
CA GLU A 302 -26.39 -23.64 7.12
C GLU A 302 -25.92 -22.17 7.24
N ILE A 303 -26.01 -21.40 6.15
CA ILE A 303 -25.64 -19.98 6.12
C ILE A 303 -26.73 -19.10 6.73
N ILE A 304 -28.00 -19.37 6.42
CA ILE A 304 -29.12 -18.54 6.89
C ILE A 304 -29.45 -18.75 8.37
N GLU A 305 -28.95 -19.82 8.99
CA GLU A 305 -29.09 -19.99 10.44
C GLU A 305 -28.45 -18.81 11.19
N PRO A 306 -29.06 -18.35 12.30
CA PRO A 306 -28.48 -17.28 13.13
C PRO A 306 -27.09 -17.66 13.64
N ASN A 307 -26.08 -16.90 13.24
CA ASN A 307 -24.68 -17.10 13.64
C ASN A 307 -24.01 -15.81 14.15
N GLY A 308 -24.80 -14.75 14.32
CA GLY A 308 -24.33 -13.42 14.75
C GLY A 308 -23.78 -12.56 13.61
N TYR A 309 -23.60 -13.08 12.41
CA TYR A 309 -23.08 -12.31 11.28
C TYR A 309 -24.20 -11.95 10.29
N GLU A 310 -24.19 -10.69 9.84
CA GLU A 310 -25.09 -10.22 8.78
C GLU A 310 -24.46 -10.35 7.39
N ARG A 311 -23.13 -10.42 7.32
CA ARG A 311 -22.37 -10.51 6.06
C ARG A 311 -21.67 -11.85 5.96
N GLU A 312 -21.88 -12.54 4.86
CA GLU A 312 -21.26 -13.84 4.56
C GLU A 312 -20.39 -13.70 3.31
N MET A 313 -19.14 -14.11 3.36
CA MET A 313 -18.24 -14.13 2.21
C MET A 313 -17.81 -15.56 1.92
N LEU A 314 -18.03 -16.02 0.68
CA LEU A 314 -17.80 -17.39 0.25
C LEU A 314 -16.56 -17.48 -0.63
N TRP A 315 -15.59 -18.32 -0.25
CA TRP A 315 -14.38 -18.62 -1.02
C TRP A 315 -14.54 -19.89 -1.85
N ALA A 316 -13.91 -19.88 -3.03
CA ALA A 316 -13.81 -21.03 -3.93
C ALA A 316 -15.18 -21.63 -4.31
N CYS A 317 -16.14 -20.76 -4.67
CA CYS A 317 -17.54 -21.12 -4.91
C CYS A 317 -17.76 -22.13 -6.04
N SER A 318 -16.83 -22.21 -6.99
CA SER A 318 -16.83 -23.18 -8.10
C SER A 318 -15.86 -24.36 -7.90
N GLY A 319 -15.13 -24.39 -6.79
CA GLY A 319 -14.09 -25.38 -6.53
C GLY A 319 -12.65 -24.84 -6.64
N VAL A 320 -11.72 -25.79 -6.57
CA VAL A 320 -10.29 -25.62 -6.83
C VAL A 320 -9.83 -26.52 -7.99
N ASN A 321 -8.72 -26.18 -8.64
CA ASN A 321 -8.09 -27.00 -9.67
C ASN A 321 -7.48 -28.26 -9.07
N SER A 322 -7.69 -29.40 -9.75
CA SER A 322 -7.20 -30.72 -9.34
C SER A 322 -5.79 -30.99 -9.84
N ILE A 323 -5.52 -30.59 -11.08
CA ILE A 323 -4.28 -30.87 -11.81
C ILE A 323 -3.36 -29.65 -11.68
N HIS A 324 -3.80 -28.49 -12.12
CA HIS A 324 -2.99 -27.26 -12.17
C HIS A 324 -3.15 -26.44 -10.89
N ARG A 325 -2.74 -27.03 -9.77
CA ARG A 325 -2.91 -26.46 -8.41
C ARG A 325 -2.17 -25.14 -8.20
N GLN A 326 -1.14 -24.86 -8.99
CA GLN A 326 -0.45 -23.56 -9.01
C GLN A 326 -1.37 -22.42 -9.47
N LEU A 327 -2.50 -22.75 -10.12
CA LEU A 327 -3.59 -21.85 -10.51
C LEU A 327 -4.82 -21.98 -9.57
N ASN A 328 -4.59 -22.52 -8.36
CA ASN A 328 -5.23 -22.13 -7.09
C ASN A 328 -6.22 -20.96 -7.14
N PHE A 329 -7.50 -21.14 -6.79
CA PHE A 329 -8.53 -20.09 -6.82
C PHE A 329 -8.75 -19.55 -8.25
N PRO A 330 -9.42 -20.34 -9.11
CA PRO A 330 -9.50 -20.04 -10.54
C PRO A 330 -10.28 -18.77 -10.85
N SER A 331 -9.94 -18.09 -11.95
CA SER A 331 -10.64 -16.89 -12.42
C SER A 331 -12.04 -17.12 -12.96
N ARG A 332 -12.50 -18.37 -13.00
CA ARG A 332 -13.86 -18.81 -13.38
C ARG A 332 -14.74 -19.07 -12.15
N PHE A 333 -14.86 -18.09 -11.25
CA PHE A 333 -15.43 -18.25 -9.91
C PHE A 333 -16.93 -18.57 -9.85
N THR A 334 -17.74 -18.07 -10.80
CA THR A 334 -19.16 -18.45 -10.97
C THR A 334 -19.40 -19.30 -12.21
N LEU A 335 -18.61 -19.12 -13.28
CA LEU A 335 -18.77 -19.92 -14.49
C LEU A 335 -18.54 -21.41 -14.27
N GLY A 336 -17.74 -21.79 -13.27
CA GLY A 336 -17.58 -23.19 -12.90
C GLY A 336 -18.86 -23.86 -12.38
N TRP A 337 -19.90 -23.10 -12.00
CA TRP A 337 -21.22 -23.65 -11.69
C TRP A 337 -21.89 -24.28 -12.91
N MET A 338 -21.61 -23.74 -14.10
CA MET A 338 -22.22 -24.21 -15.34
C MET A 338 -21.63 -25.54 -15.82
N ASP A 339 -20.42 -25.87 -15.38
CA ASP A 339 -19.72 -27.11 -15.74
C ASP A 339 -20.32 -28.36 -15.08
N ILE A 340 -21.10 -28.21 -14.00
CA ILE A 340 -21.63 -29.30 -13.18
C ILE A 340 -23.14 -29.11 -13.02
N GLU A 341 -23.94 -30.02 -13.57
CA GLU A 341 -25.41 -29.96 -13.57
C GLU A 341 -25.98 -29.61 -12.18
N LYS A 342 -25.46 -30.22 -11.11
CA LYS A 342 -25.95 -29.97 -9.74
C LYS A 342 -25.62 -28.58 -9.19
N MET A 343 -24.61 -27.91 -9.71
CA MET A 343 -24.20 -26.57 -9.30
C MET A 343 -24.90 -25.46 -10.12
N GLN A 344 -25.51 -25.80 -11.25
CA GLN A 344 -26.28 -24.84 -12.06
C GLN A 344 -27.45 -24.21 -11.28
N ASN A 345 -27.91 -24.84 -10.20
CA ASN A 345 -28.93 -24.29 -9.32
C ASN A 345 -28.45 -23.14 -8.41
N ALA A 346 -27.20 -22.68 -8.52
CA ALA A 346 -26.63 -21.61 -7.69
C ALA A 346 -27.50 -20.35 -7.65
N THR A 347 -28.14 -20.01 -8.79
CA THR A 347 -29.01 -18.84 -8.98
C THR A 347 -30.49 -19.15 -8.76
N ASP A 348 -30.86 -20.39 -8.42
CA ASP A 348 -32.25 -20.75 -8.18
C ASP A 348 -32.77 -20.18 -6.86
N SER A 349 -34.08 -19.99 -6.77
CA SER A 349 -34.75 -19.54 -5.54
C SER A 349 -34.59 -20.49 -4.33
N VAL A 350 -34.02 -21.68 -4.48
CA VAL A 350 -33.72 -22.59 -3.37
C VAL A 350 -32.26 -22.52 -2.89
N ALA A 351 -31.40 -21.81 -3.62
CA ALA A 351 -29.96 -21.69 -3.39
C ALA A 351 -29.57 -20.29 -2.91
N PHE A 352 -28.48 -19.70 -3.43
CA PHE A 352 -27.88 -18.47 -2.90
C PHE A 352 -28.85 -17.29 -2.75
N PRO A 353 -29.84 -17.07 -3.65
CA PRO A 353 -30.86 -16.04 -3.46
C PRO A 353 -31.71 -16.15 -2.18
N ARG A 354 -31.65 -17.26 -1.44
CA ARG A 354 -32.26 -17.35 -0.09
C ARG A 354 -31.49 -16.59 0.97
N ILE A 355 -30.18 -16.37 0.81
CA ILE A 355 -29.33 -15.66 1.78
C ILE A 355 -29.80 -14.21 1.95
N PRO A 356 -29.89 -13.37 0.89
CA PRO A 356 -30.45 -12.03 1.00
C PRO A 356 -31.92 -11.99 1.43
N ARG A 357 -32.75 -12.97 1.01
CA ARG A 357 -34.14 -13.06 1.50
C ARG A 357 -34.25 -13.39 2.98
N ALA A 358 -33.22 -13.99 3.57
CA ALA A 358 -33.12 -14.19 5.02
C ALA A 358 -32.56 -12.98 5.77
N GLY A 359 -32.32 -11.85 5.07
CA GLY A 359 -31.81 -10.62 5.66
C GLY A 359 -30.28 -10.55 5.79
N LYS A 360 -29.54 -11.42 5.09
CA LYS A 360 -28.06 -11.43 5.09
C LYS A 360 -27.47 -10.89 3.80
N GLN A 361 -26.32 -10.25 3.87
CA GLN A 361 -25.55 -9.89 2.68
C GLN A 361 -24.68 -11.07 2.22
N LEU A 362 -24.67 -11.31 0.90
CA LEU A 362 -23.86 -12.37 0.29
C LEU A 362 -22.67 -11.75 -0.45
N GLY A 363 -21.49 -12.26 -0.15
CA GLY A 363 -20.26 -12.01 -0.89
C GLY A 363 -19.71 -13.26 -1.54
N LEU A 364 -19.14 -13.12 -2.73
CA LEU A 364 -18.42 -14.18 -3.44
C LEU A 364 -16.98 -13.77 -3.70
N TRP A 365 -16.02 -14.63 -3.35
CA TRP A 365 -14.60 -14.37 -3.60
C TRP A 365 -14.20 -14.85 -5.00
N TRP A 366 -13.91 -13.91 -5.87
CA TRP A 366 -13.40 -14.14 -7.22
C TRP A 366 -11.90 -14.39 -7.17
N GLY A 367 -11.51 -15.67 -7.27
CA GLY A 367 -10.13 -16.11 -7.39
C GLY A 367 -9.43 -15.48 -8.60
N ARG A 368 -8.19 -15.00 -8.47
CA ARG A 368 -7.40 -14.44 -9.60
C ARG A 368 -8.16 -13.46 -10.50
N ALA A 369 -8.83 -12.47 -9.90
CA ALA A 369 -9.69 -11.51 -10.59
C ALA A 369 -8.97 -10.62 -11.63
N ALA A 370 -7.63 -10.57 -11.60
CA ALA A 370 -6.80 -9.89 -12.61
C ALA A 370 -6.20 -10.84 -13.66
N GLU A 371 -6.67 -12.08 -13.75
CA GLU A 371 -6.20 -13.08 -14.72
C GLU A 371 -7.36 -13.71 -15.49
N HIS A 372 -7.11 -14.16 -16.71
CA HIS A 372 -8.07 -14.83 -17.56
C HIS A 372 -7.70 -16.31 -17.78
N THR A 373 -8.72 -17.16 -17.75
CA THR A 373 -8.65 -18.57 -18.16
C THR A 373 -9.87 -18.91 -19.01
N ASP A 374 -9.65 -19.56 -20.14
CA ASP A 374 -10.67 -19.94 -21.11
C ASP A 374 -11.50 -21.16 -20.67
N ARG A 375 -10.94 -21.99 -19.79
CA ARG A 375 -11.59 -23.20 -19.26
C ARG A 375 -11.20 -23.49 -17.82
N TRP A 376 -11.97 -24.38 -17.19
CA TRP A 376 -11.62 -24.90 -15.86
C TRP A 376 -10.34 -25.74 -15.87
N ASP A 377 -9.54 -25.68 -14.80
CA ASP A 377 -8.28 -26.41 -14.65
C ASP A 377 -7.33 -26.20 -15.85
N ALA A 378 -7.32 -24.98 -16.40
CA ALA A 378 -6.38 -24.59 -17.45
C ALA A 378 -4.94 -24.74 -16.97
N SER A 379 -4.02 -25.10 -17.87
CA SER A 379 -2.60 -25.23 -17.56
C SER A 379 -1.87 -23.89 -17.43
N THR A 380 -2.47 -22.85 -17.97
CA THR A 380 -1.93 -21.48 -18.07
C THR A 380 -3.02 -20.46 -17.79
N SER A 381 -2.60 -19.30 -17.29
CA SER A 381 -3.43 -18.09 -17.22
C SER A 381 -2.72 -16.96 -17.96
N THR A 382 -3.49 -16.02 -18.49
CA THR A 382 -2.98 -14.75 -19.01
C THR A 382 -3.43 -13.61 -18.11
N PRO A 383 -2.71 -12.47 -18.07
CA PRO A 383 -3.27 -11.24 -17.51
C PRO A 383 -4.64 -10.94 -18.13
N LEU A 384 -5.59 -10.51 -17.30
CA LEU A 384 -6.88 -10.03 -17.78
C LEU A 384 -6.67 -8.68 -18.47
N ASP A 385 -7.10 -8.60 -19.73
CA ASP A 385 -7.13 -7.35 -20.51
C ASP A 385 -8.58 -6.84 -20.57
N PRO A 386 -8.92 -5.73 -19.88
CA PRO A 386 -10.27 -5.15 -19.89
C PRO A 386 -10.73 -4.61 -21.25
N ASN A 387 -9.81 -4.40 -22.20
CA ASN A 387 -10.12 -3.93 -23.55
C ASN A 387 -10.30 -5.07 -24.54
N ASN A 388 -9.91 -6.29 -24.19
CA ASN A 388 -10.19 -7.47 -24.99
C ASN A 388 -11.67 -7.87 -24.80
N PRO A 389 -12.49 -7.89 -25.87
CA PRO A 389 -13.92 -8.14 -25.77
C PRO A 389 -14.26 -9.53 -25.23
N ASP A 390 -13.47 -10.57 -25.54
CA ASP A 390 -13.71 -11.94 -25.09
C ASP A 390 -13.41 -12.10 -23.59
N HIS A 391 -12.32 -11.49 -23.14
CA HIS A 391 -11.98 -11.41 -21.73
C HIS A 391 -13.10 -10.71 -20.95
N PHE A 392 -13.52 -9.52 -21.42
CA PHE A 392 -14.53 -8.73 -20.74
C PHE A 392 -15.93 -9.39 -20.78
N ALA A 393 -16.30 -10.06 -21.88
CA ALA A 393 -17.53 -10.83 -21.95
C ALA A 393 -17.57 -11.95 -20.89
N THR A 394 -16.43 -12.62 -20.66
CA THR A 394 -16.30 -13.62 -19.59
C THR A 394 -16.46 -13.00 -18.20
N VAL A 395 -15.93 -11.79 -17.98
CA VAL A 395 -16.12 -11.03 -16.73
C VAL A 395 -17.60 -10.72 -16.49
N VAL A 396 -18.27 -10.16 -17.49
CA VAL A 396 -19.70 -9.79 -17.41
C VAL A 396 -20.55 -11.02 -17.11
N GLN A 397 -20.34 -12.12 -17.84
CA GLN A 397 -21.08 -13.36 -17.60
C GLN A 397 -20.91 -13.88 -16.17
N GLN A 398 -19.71 -13.74 -15.59
CA GLN A 398 -19.47 -14.18 -14.23
C GLN A 398 -20.16 -13.31 -13.18
N LEU A 399 -20.13 -11.99 -13.39
CA LEU A 399 -20.76 -11.03 -12.48
C LEU A 399 -22.29 -11.04 -12.60
N ASP A 400 -22.83 -11.30 -13.79
CA ASP A 400 -24.28 -11.54 -13.96
C ASP A 400 -24.73 -12.76 -13.16
N LEU A 401 -24.01 -13.89 -13.22
CA LEU A 401 -24.31 -15.05 -12.38
C LEU A 401 -24.19 -14.74 -10.88
N ALA A 402 -23.21 -13.91 -10.48
CA ALA A 402 -23.06 -13.48 -9.10
C ALA A 402 -24.24 -12.60 -8.64
N ARG A 403 -24.67 -11.65 -9.48
CA ARG A 403 -25.84 -10.80 -9.26
C ARG A 403 -27.10 -11.64 -9.11
N ASP A 404 -27.30 -12.59 -10.02
CA ASP A 404 -28.46 -13.47 -10.04
C ASP A 404 -28.48 -14.41 -8.82
N ALA A 405 -27.31 -14.76 -8.28
CA ALA A 405 -27.16 -15.45 -7.00
C ALA A 405 -27.48 -14.57 -5.78
N GLY A 406 -27.66 -13.26 -5.97
CA GLY A 406 -27.94 -12.29 -4.92
C GLY A 406 -26.70 -11.76 -4.21
N ALA A 407 -25.52 -11.83 -4.83
CA ALA A 407 -24.30 -11.27 -4.27
C ALA A 407 -24.33 -9.74 -4.26
N THR A 408 -23.98 -9.14 -3.13
CA THR A 408 -23.79 -7.70 -2.94
C THR A 408 -22.32 -7.35 -2.69
N TYR A 409 -21.45 -8.35 -2.52
CA TYR A 409 -20.00 -8.15 -2.43
C TYR A 409 -19.25 -9.09 -3.38
N ILE A 410 -18.17 -8.59 -3.97
CA ILE A 410 -17.24 -9.39 -4.77
C ILE A 410 -15.83 -9.16 -4.24
N GLY A 411 -15.20 -10.21 -3.71
CA GLY A 411 -13.78 -10.17 -3.38
C GLY A 411 -12.93 -10.38 -4.62
N LEU A 412 -11.91 -9.56 -4.85
CA LEU A 412 -11.03 -9.59 -6.00
C LEU A 412 -9.66 -10.15 -5.58
N ASP A 413 -9.51 -11.47 -5.63
CA ASP A 413 -8.24 -12.14 -5.32
C ASP A 413 -7.17 -11.85 -6.37
N ASN A 414 -5.92 -11.79 -5.91
CA ASN A 414 -4.74 -11.54 -6.73
C ASN A 414 -4.90 -10.31 -7.65
N PHE A 415 -5.64 -9.29 -7.20
CA PHE A 415 -5.86 -8.04 -7.90
C PHE A 415 -4.65 -7.11 -7.70
N ILE A 416 -3.48 -7.58 -8.15
CA ILE A 416 -2.18 -6.94 -7.91
C ILE A 416 -1.64 -6.22 -9.14
N HIS A 417 -0.85 -5.19 -8.85
CA HIS A 417 -0.17 -4.36 -9.84
C HIS A 417 0.62 -5.15 -10.90
N SER A 418 1.32 -6.23 -10.50
CA SER A 418 2.11 -7.05 -11.43
C SER A 418 1.28 -7.94 -12.36
N LYS A 419 -0.04 -8.00 -12.18
CA LYS A 419 -0.99 -8.73 -13.02
C LYS A 419 -1.84 -7.78 -13.85
N MET A 420 -2.29 -6.70 -13.23
CA MET A 420 -2.98 -5.59 -13.89
C MET A 420 -2.41 -4.31 -13.28
N PRO A 421 -1.71 -3.47 -14.05
CA PRO A 421 -1.14 -2.24 -13.53
C PRO A 421 -2.20 -1.30 -12.96
N VAL A 422 -1.84 -0.41 -12.03
CA VAL A 422 -2.86 0.37 -11.28
C VAL A 422 -3.66 1.32 -12.17
N TRP A 423 -3.01 1.86 -13.21
CA TRP A 423 -3.62 2.71 -14.22
C TRP A 423 -4.59 1.96 -15.15
N GLU A 424 -4.65 0.62 -15.06
CA GLU A 424 -5.67 -0.22 -15.69
C GLU A 424 -6.68 -0.73 -14.65
N GLN A 425 -6.24 -1.03 -13.43
CA GLN A 425 -7.10 -1.47 -12.33
C GLN A 425 -8.20 -0.48 -11.99
N ILE A 426 -7.88 0.82 -11.88
CA ILE A 426 -8.85 1.84 -11.48
C ILE A 426 -9.95 2.02 -12.54
N PRO A 427 -9.64 2.26 -13.84
CA PRO A 427 -10.67 2.34 -14.87
C PRO A 427 -11.51 1.05 -14.97
N TYR A 428 -10.86 -0.11 -14.82
CA TYR A 428 -11.56 -1.39 -14.80
C TYR A 428 -12.54 -1.49 -13.63
N LEU A 429 -12.10 -1.18 -12.40
CA LEU A 429 -12.92 -1.19 -11.20
C LEU A 429 -14.10 -0.21 -11.30
N GLN A 430 -13.86 1.01 -11.80
CA GLN A 430 -14.92 2.00 -12.04
C GLN A 430 -15.96 1.48 -13.04
N ARG A 431 -15.52 0.83 -14.13
CA ARG A 431 -16.42 0.21 -15.10
C ARG A 431 -17.28 -0.88 -14.46
N LEU A 432 -16.71 -1.72 -13.60
CA LEU A 432 -17.47 -2.73 -12.87
C LEU A 432 -18.50 -2.09 -11.92
N GLN A 433 -18.12 -1.06 -11.17
CA GLN A 433 -19.01 -0.33 -10.25
C GLN A 433 -20.16 0.36 -11.00
N GLN A 434 -19.92 0.90 -12.19
CA GLN A 434 -20.96 1.49 -13.03
C GLN A 434 -21.94 0.44 -13.57
N MET A 435 -21.45 -0.75 -13.92
CA MET A 435 -22.28 -1.84 -14.45
C MET A 435 -23.08 -2.57 -13.35
N TYR A 436 -22.52 -2.62 -12.14
CA TYR A 436 -23.07 -3.33 -10.98
C TYR A 436 -23.08 -2.42 -9.73
N PRO A 437 -23.85 -1.31 -9.75
CA PRO A 437 -23.85 -0.33 -8.66
C PRO A 437 -24.35 -0.89 -7.31
N GLU A 438 -25.05 -2.02 -7.32
CA GLU A 438 -25.48 -2.75 -6.13
C GLU A 438 -24.39 -3.62 -5.49
N MET A 439 -23.21 -3.74 -6.14
CA MET A 439 -22.10 -4.56 -5.67
C MET A 439 -20.94 -3.73 -5.13
N THR A 440 -20.45 -4.12 -3.95
CA THR A 440 -19.19 -3.62 -3.39
C THR A 440 -18.04 -4.57 -3.74
N PHE A 441 -17.02 -4.05 -4.40
CA PHE A 441 -15.81 -4.80 -4.76
C PHE A 441 -14.74 -4.63 -3.69
N VAL A 442 -14.16 -5.72 -3.19
CA VAL A 442 -13.13 -5.70 -2.13
C VAL A 442 -11.82 -6.25 -2.71
N THR A 443 -10.75 -5.46 -2.70
CA THR A 443 -9.48 -5.82 -3.34
C THR A 443 -8.57 -6.67 -2.44
N GLU A 444 -7.98 -7.76 -2.96
CA GLU A 444 -6.94 -8.56 -2.30
C GLU A 444 -5.71 -8.73 -3.19
N PRO A 445 -4.48 -8.66 -2.62
CA PRO A 445 -4.11 -8.28 -1.25
C PRO A 445 -4.37 -6.80 -0.99
N MET A 446 -3.99 -6.34 0.22
CA MET A 446 -4.14 -4.94 0.57
C MET A 446 -3.52 -4.05 -0.50
N SER A 447 -4.41 -3.21 -1.04
CA SER A 447 -4.17 -2.29 -2.13
C SER A 447 -3.48 -1.05 -1.62
N ILE A 448 -2.83 -0.36 -2.53
CA ILE A 448 -2.23 0.94 -2.27
C ILE A 448 -3.30 2.02 -2.11
N ASP A 449 -2.92 3.17 -1.57
CA ASP A 449 -3.80 4.31 -1.31
C ASP A 449 -4.73 4.68 -2.48
N VAL A 450 -4.21 4.82 -3.70
CA VAL A 450 -5.00 5.25 -4.86
C VAL A 450 -6.07 4.24 -5.27
N VAL A 451 -5.84 2.93 -5.07
CA VAL A 451 -6.86 1.90 -5.34
C VAL A 451 -7.82 1.77 -4.16
N HIS A 452 -7.30 1.91 -2.93
CA HIS A 452 -8.08 1.85 -1.70
C HIS A 452 -9.08 3.02 -1.56
N ALA A 453 -8.89 4.11 -2.31
CA ALA A 453 -9.88 5.17 -2.45
C ALA A 453 -11.16 4.69 -3.19
N TYR A 454 -11.04 3.73 -4.12
CA TYR A 454 -12.15 3.28 -4.97
C TYR A 454 -12.84 2.02 -4.45
N ALA A 455 -12.16 1.20 -3.66
CA ALA A 455 -12.70 -0.05 -3.14
C ALA A 455 -12.12 -0.36 -1.76
N PRO A 456 -12.89 -0.98 -0.85
CA PRO A 456 -12.37 -1.66 0.33
C PRO A 456 -11.21 -2.59 -0.03
N THR A 457 -10.37 -2.87 0.96
CA THR A 457 -9.21 -3.74 0.74
C THR A 457 -9.08 -4.82 1.80
N PHE A 458 -8.35 -5.87 1.47
CA PHE A 458 -8.26 -7.08 2.28
C PHE A 458 -6.82 -7.38 2.65
N THR A 459 -6.57 -7.56 3.95
CA THR A 459 -5.28 -7.96 4.49
C THR A 459 -5.41 -9.23 5.32
N ARG A 460 -4.28 -9.93 5.45
CA ARG A 460 -4.22 -11.09 6.34
C ARG A 460 -4.08 -10.60 7.78
N GLY A 461 -5.07 -10.89 8.63
CA GLY A 461 -5.06 -10.61 10.06
C GLY A 461 -4.33 -11.65 10.91
N PHE A 462 -4.06 -12.84 10.37
CA PHE A 462 -3.37 -13.93 11.08
C PHE A 462 -1.92 -14.18 10.62
N ARG A 463 -1.06 -14.70 11.52
CA ARG A 463 0.26 -15.27 11.17
C ARG A 463 0.17 -16.76 10.89
N ALA A 464 1.01 -17.25 9.99
CA ALA A 464 1.04 -18.68 9.69
C ALA A 464 1.47 -19.51 10.92
N PRO A 465 1.00 -20.76 11.05
CA PRO A 465 1.41 -21.67 12.13
C PRO A 465 2.92 -21.78 12.36
N SER A 466 3.72 -21.70 11.30
CA SER A 466 5.19 -21.77 11.39
C SER A 466 5.82 -20.61 12.15
N ASP A 467 5.09 -19.50 12.27
CA ASP A 467 5.60 -18.21 12.73
C ASP A 467 5.00 -17.82 14.10
N ALA A 468 4.08 -18.62 14.63
CA ALA A 468 3.40 -18.38 15.90
C ALA A 468 3.84 -19.38 16.97
N VAL A 469 4.33 -18.89 18.11
CA VAL A 469 4.74 -19.70 19.27
C VAL A 469 3.71 -19.59 20.40
N SER A 470 2.99 -18.47 20.45
CA SER A 470 1.99 -18.15 21.45
C SER A 470 0.66 -17.70 20.83
N ARG A 471 -0.37 -17.61 21.66
CA ARG A 471 -1.71 -17.14 21.28
C ARG A 471 -1.68 -15.76 20.62
N SER A 472 -0.92 -14.82 21.19
CA SER A 472 -0.82 -13.46 20.66
C SER A 472 -0.05 -13.41 19.34
N ASP A 473 0.82 -14.39 19.08
CA ASP A 473 1.62 -14.42 17.86
C ASP A 473 0.78 -14.69 16.62
N PHE A 474 -0.42 -15.27 16.78
CA PHE A 474 -1.35 -15.41 15.67
C PHE A 474 -1.87 -14.07 15.16
N HIS A 475 -1.89 -13.02 15.99
CA HIS A 475 -2.31 -11.70 15.55
C HIS A 475 -1.20 -11.04 14.73
N ARG A 476 -1.42 -10.88 13.43
CA ARG A 476 -0.51 -10.14 12.55
C ARG A 476 -0.68 -8.63 12.72
N ILE A 477 -1.90 -8.20 13.03
CA ILE A 477 -2.26 -6.79 13.22
C ILE A 477 -2.07 -6.43 14.69
N SER A 478 -1.33 -5.36 14.94
CA SER A 478 -1.03 -4.87 16.30
C SER A 478 -1.22 -3.36 16.46
N SER A 479 -1.69 -2.69 15.41
CA SER A 479 -1.92 -1.26 15.37
C SER A 479 -2.93 -0.90 14.27
N PRO A 480 -3.57 0.28 14.35
CA PRO A 480 -4.34 0.84 13.25
C PRO A 480 -3.50 1.05 11.99
N HIS A 481 -4.17 1.21 10.85
CA HIS A 481 -3.52 1.55 9.59
C HIS A 481 -3.33 3.07 9.47
N TYR A 482 -2.32 3.63 10.13
CA TYR A 482 -2.08 5.07 10.26
C TYR A 482 -2.14 5.87 8.95
N LEU A 483 -1.61 5.34 7.85
CA LEU A 483 -1.67 6.03 6.55
C LEU A 483 -3.07 5.97 5.93
N ALA A 484 -3.84 4.90 6.15
CA ALA A 484 -5.22 4.83 5.67
C ALA A 484 -6.12 5.73 6.51
N ASP A 485 -5.95 5.71 7.83
CA ASP A 485 -6.60 6.65 8.75
C ASP A 485 -6.35 8.11 8.34
N TYR A 486 -5.13 8.43 7.93
CA TYR A 486 -4.74 9.78 7.54
C TYR A 486 -5.25 10.20 6.15
N LEU A 487 -5.08 9.34 5.14
CA LEU A 487 -5.38 9.68 3.74
C LEU A 487 -6.85 9.45 3.38
N LEU A 488 -7.47 8.44 3.98
CA LEU A 488 -8.79 7.93 3.64
C LEU A 488 -9.66 7.72 4.90
N PRO A 489 -10.02 8.76 5.68
CA PRO A 489 -11.04 8.62 6.72
C PRO A 489 -12.29 7.94 6.15
N GLY A 490 -12.85 6.98 6.89
CA GLY A 490 -13.95 6.14 6.41
C GLY A 490 -13.52 4.88 5.65
N HIS A 491 -12.22 4.59 5.55
CA HIS A 491 -11.73 3.39 4.88
C HIS A 491 -12.25 2.07 5.46
N GLU A 492 -12.22 1.05 4.61
CA GLU A 492 -12.50 -0.34 4.98
C GLU A 492 -11.30 -1.24 4.68
N ILE A 493 -10.68 -1.75 5.74
CA ILE A 493 -9.67 -2.82 5.63
C ILE A 493 -10.20 -4.09 6.29
N TRP A 494 -10.47 -5.10 5.47
CA TRP A 494 -10.94 -6.42 5.85
C TRP A 494 -9.76 -7.27 6.34
N ALA A 495 -9.75 -7.62 7.62
CA ALA A 495 -8.70 -8.41 8.25
C ALA A 495 -9.12 -9.87 8.39
N TYR A 496 -8.54 -10.70 7.53
CA TYR A 496 -8.83 -12.13 7.48
C TYR A 496 -8.18 -12.93 8.60
N PHE A 497 -8.98 -13.71 9.31
CA PHE A 497 -8.55 -14.53 10.43
C PHE A 497 -9.02 -15.98 10.27
N ARG A 498 -8.08 -16.92 10.13
CA ARG A 498 -8.35 -18.32 9.74
C ARG A 498 -8.15 -19.29 10.89
N TYR A 499 -9.23 -19.68 11.58
CA TYR A 499 -9.15 -20.60 12.72
C TYR A 499 -8.69 -22.03 12.41
N PRO A 500 -8.98 -22.62 11.24
CA PRO A 500 -8.45 -23.95 10.92
C PRO A 500 -6.93 -24.06 11.09
N GLU A 501 -6.17 -23.00 10.79
CA GLU A 501 -4.72 -22.98 10.99
C GLU A 501 -4.33 -22.86 12.46
N ILE A 502 -5.08 -22.08 13.24
CA ILE A 502 -4.85 -21.89 14.67
C ILE A 502 -5.14 -23.18 15.45
N SER A 503 -6.25 -23.85 15.13
CA SER A 503 -6.63 -25.12 15.77
C SER A 503 -5.61 -26.24 15.55
N ARG A 504 -4.93 -26.25 14.39
CA ARG A 504 -3.85 -27.21 14.10
C ARG A 504 -2.66 -27.06 15.05
N VAL A 505 -2.41 -25.87 15.58
CA VAL A 505 -1.28 -25.57 16.47
C VAL A 505 -1.68 -25.64 17.94
N GLU A 506 -2.79 -25.00 18.32
CA GLU A 506 -3.20 -24.95 19.73
C GLU A 506 -3.73 -26.31 20.22
N HIS A 507 -4.10 -27.23 19.31
CA HIS A 507 -4.76 -28.51 19.61
C HIS A 507 -5.97 -28.39 20.56
N LYS A 508 -6.56 -27.20 20.63
CA LYS A 508 -7.70 -26.85 21.48
C LYS A 508 -8.89 -26.53 20.60
N ARG A 509 -10.08 -26.85 21.13
CA ARG A 509 -11.34 -26.41 20.53
C ARG A 509 -11.43 -24.90 20.63
N ILE A 510 -11.62 -24.23 19.50
CA ILE A 510 -11.90 -22.80 19.45
C ILE A 510 -13.32 -22.58 19.96
N THR A 511 -13.48 -21.76 21.00
CA THR A 511 -14.79 -21.43 21.57
C THR A 511 -15.37 -20.15 20.94
N PRO A 512 -16.69 -19.96 20.98
CA PRO A 512 -17.32 -18.71 20.54
C PRO A 512 -16.76 -17.45 21.24
N GLU A 513 -16.42 -17.54 22.52
CA GLU A 513 -15.85 -16.42 23.30
C GLU A 513 -14.45 -16.06 22.81
N ARG A 514 -13.67 -17.06 22.38
CA ARG A 514 -12.37 -16.82 21.74
C ARG A 514 -12.54 -16.02 20.44
N ILE A 515 -13.52 -16.41 19.63
CA ILE A 515 -13.84 -15.76 18.36
C ILE A 515 -14.28 -14.32 18.58
N GLN A 516 -15.16 -14.10 19.57
CA GLN A 516 -15.58 -12.77 19.98
C GLN A 516 -14.37 -11.89 20.35
N TRP A 517 -13.46 -12.41 21.19
CA TRP A 517 -12.30 -11.65 21.64
C TRP A 517 -11.35 -11.30 20.49
N ASP A 518 -11.01 -12.25 19.61
CA ASP A 518 -10.12 -11.97 18.47
C ASP A 518 -10.78 -10.94 17.52
N ALA A 519 -12.08 -11.05 17.27
CA ALA A 519 -12.81 -10.10 16.43
C ALA A 519 -12.84 -8.69 17.05
N GLU A 520 -13.06 -8.57 18.36
CA GLU A 520 -12.99 -7.29 19.08
C GLU A 520 -11.60 -6.66 19.03
N GLN A 521 -10.54 -7.47 19.18
CA GLN A 521 -9.17 -6.97 19.09
C GLN A 521 -8.88 -6.41 17.70
N ILE A 522 -9.23 -7.14 16.64
CA ILE A 522 -9.08 -6.68 15.25
C ILE A 522 -9.87 -5.39 15.01
N ALA A 523 -11.15 -5.38 15.43
CA ALA A 523 -12.03 -4.23 15.30
C ALA A 523 -11.53 -3.00 16.05
N SER A 524 -10.86 -3.18 17.19
CA SER A 524 -10.28 -2.09 17.99
C SER A 524 -9.18 -1.32 17.26
N PHE A 525 -8.55 -1.94 16.26
CA PHE A 525 -7.56 -1.31 15.39
C PHE A 525 -8.18 -0.75 14.10
N GLY A 526 -9.51 -0.70 14.00
CA GLY A 526 -10.23 -0.13 12.85
C GLY A 526 -10.39 -1.06 11.65
N TYR A 527 -9.99 -2.33 11.77
CA TYR A 527 -10.15 -3.33 10.73
C TYR A 527 -11.48 -4.05 10.86
N ILE A 528 -12.09 -4.42 9.74
CA ILE A 528 -13.28 -5.26 9.68
C ILE A 528 -12.85 -6.71 9.90
N PRO A 529 -13.28 -7.39 10.98
CA PRO A 529 -12.91 -8.77 11.21
C PRO A 529 -13.59 -9.69 10.19
N VAL A 530 -12.80 -10.45 9.42
CA VAL A 530 -13.30 -11.51 8.54
C VAL A 530 -12.94 -12.85 9.14
N MET A 531 -13.90 -13.51 9.77
CA MET A 531 -13.65 -14.68 10.60
C MET A 531 -13.97 -15.97 9.83
N LEU A 532 -12.95 -16.70 9.36
CA LEU A 532 -13.15 -18.03 8.77
C LEU A 532 -13.20 -19.09 9.86
N ASN A 533 -14.41 -19.51 10.20
CA ASN A 533 -14.64 -20.38 11.35
C ASN A 533 -15.96 -21.17 11.23
N ALA A 534 -16.21 -22.06 12.18
CA ALA A 534 -17.42 -22.91 12.19
C ALA A 534 -18.42 -22.54 13.30
N ASN A 535 -18.05 -21.63 14.20
CA ASN A 535 -18.86 -21.25 15.35
C ASN A 535 -19.53 -19.88 15.10
N PRO A 536 -20.62 -19.57 15.81
CA PRO A 536 -21.20 -18.23 15.77
C PRO A 536 -20.32 -17.21 16.49
N ILE A 537 -20.49 -15.93 16.16
CA ILE A 537 -20.03 -14.82 17.01
C ILE A 537 -21.14 -14.45 18.01
N PRO A 538 -20.89 -14.53 19.33
CA PRO A 538 -21.91 -14.26 20.34
C PRO A 538 -22.55 -12.86 20.25
N ASN A 539 -21.76 -11.83 19.92
CA ASN A 539 -22.23 -10.45 19.85
C ASN A 539 -21.44 -9.65 18.80
N ALA A 540 -21.89 -9.66 17.55
CA ALA A 540 -21.24 -8.95 16.46
C ALA A 540 -21.18 -7.42 16.66
N SER A 541 -22.13 -6.81 17.38
CA SER A 541 -22.13 -5.36 17.63
C SER A 541 -20.91 -4.89 18.42
N ARG A 542 -20.28 -5.77 19.21
CA ARG A 542 -19.01 -5.49 19.90
C ARG A 542 -17.80 -5.57 18.98
N ALA A 543 -17.91 -6.26 17.85
CA ALA A 543 -16.84 -6.47 16.87
C ALA A 543 -16.96 -5.55 15.64
N VAL A 544 -17.63 -4.40 15.80
CA VAL A 544 -17.72 -3.35 14.79
C VAL A 544 -16.40 -2.57 14.73
N ALA A 545 -15.81 -2.47 13.54
CA ALA A 545 -14.55 -1.79 13.29
C ALA A 545 -14.60 -0.32 13.73
N LYS A 546 -13.64 0.09 14.58
CA LYS A 546 -13.58 1.46 15.11
C LYS A 546 -13.14 2.48 14.05
N GLU A 547 -13.57 3.72 14.25
CA GLU A 547 -13.15 4.87 13.45
C GLU A 547 -11.80 5.39 13.93
N THR A 548 -10.74 4.60 13.74
CA THR A 548 -9.42 4.89 14.31
C THR A 548 -8.83 6.21 13.84
N TRP A 549 -9.21 6.73 12.67
CA TRP A 549 -8.83 8.06 12.22
C TRP A 549 -9.24 9.18 13.18
N LEU A 550 -10.27 8.98 14.01
CA LEU A 550 -10.67 9.93 15.05
C LEU A 550 -9.77 9.91 16.28
N THR A 551 -8.86 8.94 16.42
CA THR A 551 -7.94 8.84 17.55
C THR A 551 -6.48 8.86 17.13
N THR A 552 -6.15 8.30 15.97
CA THR A 552 -4.78 8.20 15.46
C THR A 552 -4.34 9.44 14.67
N VAL A 553 -5.26 10.14 13.99
CA VAL A 553 -4.92 11.36 13.25
C VAL A 553 -5.00 12.56 14.21
N PRO A 554 -3.93 13.37 14.33
CA PRO A 554 -3.98 14.65 15.05
C PRO A 554 -5.16 15.50 14.60
N ALA A 555 -5.85 16.15 15.53
CA ALA A 555 -7.08 16.89 15.22
C ALA A 555 -6.89 17.97 14.14
N ASP A 556 -5.71 18.60 14.08
CA ASP A 556 -5.34 19.60 13.09
C ASP A 556 -5.04 19.05 11.69
N LEU A 557 -4.95 17.71 11.55
CA LEU A 557 -4.76 17.02 10.28
C LEU A 557 -5.99 16.26 9.81
N ARG A 558 -7.07 16.24 10.60
CA ARG A 558 -8.29 15.54 10.21
C ARG A 558 -8.95 16.31 9.08
N TRP A 559 -9.30 15.59 8.03
CA TRP A 559 -10.19 16.10 7.01
C TRP A 559 -11.55 16.40 7.68
N PRO A 560 -12.25 17.46 7.25
CA PRO A 560 -13.65 17.64 7.63
C PRO A 560 -14.38 16.33 7.38
N ASN A 561 -15.32 15.95 8.25
CA ASN A 561 -16.23 14.86 7.93
C ASN A 561 -17.02 15.32 6.70
N GLU A 562 -16.54 14.94 5.52
CA GLU A 562 -17.36 14.87 4.33
C GLU A 562 -18.37 13.78 4.68
N ASP A 563 -19.54 14.17 5.17
CA ASP A 563 -20.63 13.24 5.41
C ASP A 563 -20.77 12.42 4.13
N ALA A 564 -20.50 11.12 4.20
CA ALA A 564 -20.55 10.18 3.08
C ALA A 564 -21.98 10.01 2.49
N GLY A 565 -22.89 10.93 2.82
CA GLY A 565 -24.27 11.00 2.37
C GLY A 565 -24.53 11.95 1.21
N ASP A 566 -23.56 12.77 0.79
CA ASP A 566 -23.66 13.52 -0.48
C ASP A 566 -22.76 12.88 -1.54
N THR A 567 -23.08 11.64 -1.92
CA THR A 567 -22.45 10.94 -3.06
C THR A 567 -22.93 11.51 -4.39
N GLY A 568 -23.09 12.84 -4.49
CA GLY A 568 -23.12 13.50 -5.79
C GLY A 568 -21.89 12.98 -6.52
N SER A 569 -22.11 12.06 -7.47
CA SER A 569 -21.03 11.44 -8.21
C SER A 569 -20.20 12.61 -8.71
N PRO A 570 -18.91 12.70 -8.37
CA PRO A 570 -18.09 13.73 -8.98
C PRO A 570 -18.26 13.49 -10.47
N ASP A 571 -18.92 14.42 -11.16
CA ASP A 571 -18.85 14.49 -12.60
C ASP A 571 -17.35 14.57 -12.86
N VAL A 572 -16.76 13.43 -13.18
CA VAL A 572 -15.38 13.34 -13.62
C VAL A 572 -15.45 13.99 -14.99
N GLU A 573 -15.38 15.32 -15.00
CA GLU A 573 -15.12 16.06 -16.22
C GLU A 573 -13.88 15.41 -16.83
N PRO A 574 -13.96 14.96 -18.10
CA PRO A 574 -12.79 14.45 -18.79
C PRO A 574 -11.66 15.50 -18.69
N PRO A 575 -10.40 15.07 -18.62
CA PRO A 575 -9.28 15.98 -18.45
C PRO A 575 -9.35 17.10 -19.48
N PRO A 576 -9.18 18.37 -19.07
CA PRO A 576 -9.35 19.50 -19.96
C PRO A 576 -8.34 19.42 -21.10
N ASP A 577 -8.83 19.52 -22.34
CA ASP A 577 -8.01 19.76 -23.51
C ASP A 577 -7.19 21.05 -23.29
N GLU A 578 -5.88 20.98 -23.55
CA GLU A 578 -4.95 22.10 -23.48
C GLU A 578 -5.42 23.28 -24.36
N GLN A 579 -6.10 24.26 -23.77
CA GLN A 579 -6.28 25.58 -24.37
C GLN A 579 -5.17 26.53 -23.93
N LYS A 580 -4.31 26.87 -24.90
CA LYS A 580 -3.37 27.98 -24.83
C LYS A 580 -4.10 29.34 -24.86
N THR A 581 -3.41 30.31 -24.27
CA THR A 581 -3.39 31.78 -24.51
C THR A 581 -4.19 32.67 -23.55
N GLY A 582 -3.52 33.73 -23.09
CA GLY A 582 -4.15 34.87 -22.42
C GLY A 582 -3.21 35.69 -21.53
N SER A 583 -2.29 36.46 -22.12
CA SER A 583 -1.49 37.49 -21.44
C SER A 583 -2.37 38.66 -20.97
N GLY A 584 -2.19 39.13 -19.74
CA GLY A 584 -2.79 40.37 -19.25
C GLY A 584 -1.86 41.09 -18.28
N ASP A 585 -1.20 42.14 -18.78
CA ASP A 585 -0.53 43.19 -18.00
C ASP A 585 -1.58 44.00 -17.20
N THR A 586 -1.28 44.34 -15.95
CA THR A 586 -1.53 45.70 -15.41
C THR A 586 -0.62 45.98 -14.21
N ASN A 587 -0.44 47.27 -14.01
CA ASN A 587 0.69 47.96 -13.42
C ASN A 587 0.32 48.60 -12.07
N ASP A 588 1.36 48.90 -11.29
CA ASP A 588 1.53 50.03 -10.38
C ASP A 588 0.81 50.09 -9.01
N GLY A 589 1.55 50.54 -7.97
CA GLY A 589 0.95 50.95 -6.70
C GLY A 589 1.77 50.81 -5.40
N SER A 590 2.80 51.66 -5.23
CA SER A 590 3.19 52.36 -3.97
C SER A 590 3.53 51.59 -2.66
N ALA A 591 4.77 51.82 -2.20
CA ALA A 591 5.34 51.46 -0.91
C ALA A 591 4.95 52.42 0.25
N PRO A 592 5.15 51.99 1.51
CA PRO A 592 5.94 52.77 2.46
C PRO A 592 7.09 51.98 3.07
N LYS A 593 8.23 52.67 3.18
CA LYS A 593 9.47 52.24 3.84
C LYS A 593 9.34 52.36 5.35
N ASP A 594 9.78 51.32 6.05
CA ASP A 594 10.53 51.37 7.32
C ASP A 594 11.06 49.95 7.57
N GLU A 595 12.22 49.64 6.98
CA GLU A 595 12.95 48.39 7.24
C GLU A 595 13.82 48.55 8.49
N PRO A 596 13.66 47.69 9.51
CA PRO A 596 14.57 47.64 10.64
C PRO A 596 15.96 47.14 10.21
N ASP A 597 17.00 47.64 10.87
CA ASP A 597 18.39 47.23 10.62
C ASP A 597 18.51 45.69 10.62
N PRO A 598 19.14 45.09 9.59
CA PRO A 598 19.24 43.65 9.49
C PRO A 598 20.04 43.09 10.67
N PRO A 599 19.56 42.00 11.30
CA PRO A 599 20.28 41.37 12.40
C PRO A 599 21.68 40.94 11.94
N GLU A 600 22.64 41.05 12.86
CA GLU A 600 24.06 40.74 12.66
C GLU A 600 24.24 39.40 11.92
N GLN A 601 24.71 39.50 10.68
CA GLN A 601 24.79 38.40 9.72
C GLN A 601 25.94 37.46 10.12
N THR A 602 25.59 36.25 10.56
CA THR A 602 26.58 35.19 10.77
C THR A 602 26.50 34.18 9.63
N ASP A 603 27.58 34.08 8.85
CA ASP A 603 27.77 33.02 7.87
C ASP A 603 27.66 31.66 8.57
N VAL A 604 26.85 30.75 8.02
CA VAL A 604 26.86 29.35 8.49
C VAL A 604 27.96 28.61 7.74
N VAL A 605 28.99 28.17 8.47
CA VAL A 605 30.12 27.43 7.92
C VAL A 605 29.86 25.92 8.03
N PHE A 606 29.70 25.25 6.90
CA PHE A 606 29.61 23.79 6.82
C PHE A 606 30.98 23.19 6.52
N ASN A 607 31.39 22.19 7.31
CA ASN A 607 32.63 21.45 7.07
C ASN A 607 32.32 20.13 6.38
N ILE A 608 32.52 20.05 5.06
CA ILE A 608 32.36 18.82 4.29
C ILE A 608 33.65 18.02 4.33
N THR A 609 33.58 16.74 4.68
CA THR A 609 34.72 15.82 4.54
C THR A 609 34.63 15.11 3.19
N LEU A 610 35.58 15.38 2.30
CA LEU A 610 35.70 14.71 1.01
C LEU A 610 36.00 13.21 1.20
N PRO A 611 35.73 12.34 0.22
CA PRO A 611 36.14 10.93 0.26
C PRO A 611 37.65 10.72 0.51
N THR A 612 38.48 11.72 0.18
CA THR A 612 39.93 11.74 0.45
C THR A 612 40.29 12.03 1.92
N GLY A 613 39.31 12.27 2.79
CA GLY A 613 39.50 12.70 4.17
C GLY A 613 39.77 14.20 4.34
N LYS A 614 39.95 14.95 3.24
CA LYS A 614 40.16 16.40 3.26
C LYS A 614 38.86 17.11 3.69
N ARG A 615 38.97 18.06 4.64
CA ARG A 615 37.84 18.92 5.02
C ARG A 615 37.81 20.16 4.14
N VAL A 616 36.63 20.52 3.64
CA VAL A 616 36.36 21.73 2.87
C VAL A 616 35.28 22.53 3.60
N GLN A 617 35.51 23.84 3.75
CA GLN A 617 34.50 24.74 4.31
C GLN A 617 33.64 25.31 3.18
N ILE A 618 32.32 25.12 3.29
CA ILE A 618 31.35 25.84 2.47
C ILE A 618 30.71 26.89 3.37
N ARG A 619 30.82 28.16 2.97
CA ARG A 619 30.07 29.25 3.59
C ARG A 619 28.80 29.45 2.81
N VAL A 620 27.66 29.32 3.46
CA VAL A 620 26.36 29.65 2.86
C VAL A 620 25.95 31.01 3.39
N PRO A 621 25.82 32.04 2.53
CA PRO A 621 25.40 33.37 2.96
C PRO A 621 24.00 33.31 3.59
N SER A 622 23.80 34.05 4.69
CA SER A 622 22.54 34.02 5.44
C SER A 622 21.32 34.55 4.66
N TRP A 623 21.52 35.23 3.53
CA TRP A 623 20.47 35.82 2.68
C TRP A 623 19.88 34.87 1.62
N GLU A 624 20.41 33.64 1.48
CA GLU A 624 19.76 32.58 0.69
C GLU A 624 18.76 31.73 1.52
N LYS A 625 18.45 32.17 2.75
CA LYS A 625 17.44 31.57 3.63
C LYS A 625 16.04 32.03 3.28
#